data_AF-A0A7J4EQL9-F1
#
_entry.id   AF-A0A7J4EQL9-F1
#
_cell.length_a   1.000
_cell.length_b   1.000
_cell.length_c   1.000
_cell.angle_alpha   90.00
_cell.angle_beta   90.00
_cell.angle_gamma   90.00
#
_symmetry.space_group_name_H-M   'P 1'
#
loop_
_entity.id
_entity.type
_entity.pdbx_description
1 polymer ?
#
loop_
_entity_poly.entity_id
_entity_poly.type
_entity_poly.pdbx_seq_one_letter_code
_entity_poly.pdbx_strand_id
1 'polypeptide(L)'
;MQRMKSLGLRDRIFLRDFEYKVVYNAEKDELYEIDDEAFEFFLRCNGEHSYGELKKTYGDGVDYAISEGLIVEGYGKSEVFVPESPTPSLRYILIHITNKCNLKCRHCYIDKKGMDMDLNVFGRVIEEFYNMGGIKVMITGGEPLLHPEVKEILRITANYGIRLGLLTNGTVINEKNAELIRKYVDEVQISIDGVKGHDKLRGEWSLEKTLNGIKFLEGVDLSVATMITRFNRDEFDKIQEIVSELGAKRWLLDYPCTDAEILLSLSDAAEIMRNYGYGRESYASSFRKTCGT
;
A
#
# COMPACT_ATOMS: atom_id res chain seq x y z
N MET A 1 3.53 -40.54 -21.01
CA MET A 1 4.31 -40.06 -19.85
C MET A 1 3.84 -38.65 -19.54
N GLN A 2 2.94 -38.50 -18.57
CA GLN A 2 2.45 -37.18 -18.14
C GLN A 2 3.67 -36.49 -17.52
N ARG A 3 4.13 -35.35 -18.08
CA ARG A 3 5.17 -34.55 -17.43
C ARG A 3 4.67 -34.27 -16.01
N MET A 4 5.35 -34.79 -14.99
CA MET A 4 5.08 -34.41 -13.61
C MET A 4 5.25 -32.90 -13.55
N LYS A 5 4.16 -32.19 -13.25
CA LYS A 5 4.19 -30.74 -13.21
C LYS A 5 5.07 -30.31 -12.04
N SER A 6 6.02 -29.44 -12.31
CA SER A 6 6.84 -28.78 -11.31
C SER A 6 6.01 -27.77 -10.52
N LEU A 7 6.43 -27.49 -9.29
CA LEU A 7 5.89 -26.43 -8.45
C LEU A 7 6.79 -25.20 -8.49
N GLY A 8 6.15 -24.03 -8.57
CA GLY A 8 6.81 -22.73 -8.47
C GLY A 8 6.08 -21.81 -7.51
N LEU A 9 6.77 -20.81 -6.99
CA LEU A 9 6.12 -19.65 -6.37
C LEU A 9 5.12 -19.06 -7.36
N ARG A 10 3.92 -18.71 -6.88
CA ARG A 10 2.98 -17.95 -7.70
C ARG A 10 3.57 -16.57 -8.01
N ASP A 11 3.15 -15.98 -9.12
CA ASP A 11 3.39 -14.56 -9.40
C ASP A 11 3.05 -13.73 -8.16
N ARG A 12 3.83 -12.67 -7.92
CA ARG A 12 3.65 -11.75 -6.78
C ARG A 12 3.85 -12.37 -5.39
N ILE A 13 4.42 -13.56 -5.30
CA ILE A 13 4.90 -14.15 -4.04
C ILE A 13 6.41 -13.97 -3.95
N PHE A 14 6.86 -13.40 -2.83
CA PHE A 14 8.27 -13.04 -2.64
C PHE A 14 8.80 -13.55 -1.31
N LEU A 15 10.01 -14.10 -1.32
CA LEU A 15 10.72 -14.43 -0.10
C LEU A 15 11.55 -13.24 0.37
N ARG A 16 11.56 -13.01 1.68
CA ARG A 16 12.46 -12.04 2.32
C ARG A 16 13.05 -12.64 3.58
N ASP A 17 14.32 -12.33 3.80
CA ASP A 17 15.04 -12.63 5.03
C ASP A 17 15.25 -11.30 5.76
N PHE A 18 14.29 -10.95 6.63
CA PHE A 18 14.34 -9.76 7.46
C PHE A 18 14.99 -10.10 8.81
N GLU A 19 14.52 -9.52 9.91
CA GLU A 19 14.81 -10.01 11.26
C GLU A 19 14.22 -11.41 11.51
N TYR A 20 13.30 -11.83 10.65
CA TYR A 20 12.68 -13.15 10.56
C TYR A 20 12.35 -13.44 9.09
N LYS A 21 12.21 -14.73 8.77
CA LYS A 21 11.95 -15.20 7.41
C LYS A 21 10.48 -15.06 7.08
N VAL A 22 10.20 -14.56 5.87
CA VAL A 22 8.83 -14.34 5.42
C VAL A 22 8.58 -14.78 4.00
N VAL A 23 7.34 -15.22 3.78
CA VAL A 23 6.69 -15.22 2.47
C VAL A 23 5.76 -14.01 2.42
N TYR A 24 5.97 -13.15 1.43
CA TYR A 24 5.13 -12.00 1.19
C TYR A 24 4.22 -12.24 -0.01
N ASN A 25 2.90 -12.15 0.20
CA ASN A 25 1.91 -12.12 -0.85
C ASN A 25 1.57 -10.66 -1.17
N ALA A 26 2.14 -10.14 -2.25
CA ALA A 26 1.98 -8.74 -2.62
C ALA A 26 0.59 -8.40 -3.19
N GLU A 27 -0.18 -9.38 -3.67
CA GLU A 27 -1.56 -9.16 -4.13
C GLU A 27 -2.50 -8.90 -2.95
N LYS A 28 -2.33 -9.68 -1.87
CA LYS A 28 -3.17 -9.60 -0.67
C LYS A 28 -2.63 -8.65 0.42
N ASP A 29 -1.39 -8.16 0.27
CA ASP A 29 -0.67 -7.38 1.30
C ASP A 29 -0.48 -8.20 2.59
N GLU A 30 -0.11 -9.48 2.46
CA GLU A 30 0.01 -10.43 3.57
C GLU A 30 1.45 -10.91 3.76
N LEU A 31 1.92 -10.91 5.01
CA LEU A 31 3.22 -11.45 5.41
C LEU A 31 3.03 -12.70 6.27
N TYR A 32 3.61 -13.81 5.82
CA TYR A 32 3.65 -15.07 6.54
C TYR A 32 5.04 -15.22 7.15
N GLU A 33 5.14 -15.08 8.47
CA GLU A 33 6.36 -15.46 9.20
C GLU A 33 6.50 -16.98 9.17
N ILE A 34 7.69 -17.45 8.78
CA ILE A 34 7.99 -18.86 8.58
C ILE A 34 9.33 -19.24 9.20
N ASP A 35 9.49 -20.51 9.53
CA ASP A 35 10.75 -21.05 10.01
C ASP A 35 11.73 -21.39 8.88
N ASP A 36 12.92 -21.86 9.25
CA ASP A 36 13.99 -22.22 8.32
C ASP A 36 13.60 -23.36 7.37
N GLU A 37 12.83 -24.34 7.86
CA GLU A 37 12.42 -25.49 7.06
C GLU A 37 11.43 -25.08 5.97
N ALA A 38 10.44 -24.27 6.33
CA ALA A 38 9.50 -23.70 5.38
C ALA A 38 10.19 -22.76 4.39
N PHE A 39 11.20 -21.99 4.82
CA PHE A 39 11.95 -21.10 3.93
C PHE A 39 12.72 -21.88 2.85
N GLU A 40 13.40 -22.95 3.24
CA GLU A 40 14.06 -23.87 2.31
C GLU A 40 13.05 -24.55 1.36
N PHE A 41 11.85 -24.88 1.84
CA PHE A 41 10.77 -25.37 0.99
C PHE A 41 10.38 -24.38 -0.11
N PHE A 42 10.17 -23.11 0.24
CA PHE A 42 9.80 -22.10 -0.74
C PHE A 42 10.94 -21.76 -1.71
N LEU A 43 12.21 -21.82 -1.28
CA LEU A 43 13.37 -21.71 -2.17
C LEU A 43 13.38 -22.81 -3.24
N ARG A 44 12.89 -24.01 -2.91
CA ARG A 44 12.74 -25.14 -3.85
C ARG A 44 11.51 -25.04 -4.74
N CYS A 45 10.59 -24.11 -4.48
CA CYS A 45 9.46 -23.83 -5.36
C CYS A 45 9.91 -22.94 -6.53
N ASN A 46 10.87 -23.45 -7.32
CA ASN A 46 11.57 -22.73 -8.38
C ASN A 46 11.33 -23.34 -9.78
N GLY A 47 10.37 -24.27 -9.90
CA GLY A 47 10.05 -24.98 -11.13
C GLY A 47 10.90 -26.22 -11.41
N GLU A 48 11.78 -26.64 -10.49
CA GLU A 48 12.63 -27.84 -10.68
C GLU A 48 12.07 -29.09 -9.99
N HIS A 49 11.23 -28.93 -8.98
CA HIS A 49 10.71 -30.02 -8.16
C HIS A 49 9.22 -30.23 -8.38
N SER A 50 8.80 -31.49 -8.45
CA SER A 50 7.39 -31.87 -8.57
C SER A 50 6.67 -31.87 -7.22
N TYR A 51 5.34 -31.85 -7.28
CA TYR A 51 4.48 -32.02 -6.09
C TYR A 51 4.88 -33.25 -5.26
N GLY A 52 5.04 -34.42 -5.88
CA GLY A 52 5.37 -35.65 -5.15
C GLY A 52 6.73 -35.61 -4.44
N GLU A 53 7.72 -34.94 -5.03
CA GLU A 53 9.05 -34.78 -4.43
C GLU A 53 9.00 -33.85 -3.22
N LEU A 54 8.36 -32.69 -3.35
CA LEU A 54 8.23 -31.75 -2.23
C LEU A 54 7.31 -32.31 -1.13
N LYS A 55 6.20 -32.98 -1.49
CA LYS A 55 5.25 -33.58 -0.54
C LYS A 55 5.91 -34.66 0.33
N LYS A 56 6.88 -35.41 -0.21
CA LYS A 56 7.62 -36.42 0.54
C LYS A 56 8.50 -35.81 1.64
N THR A 57 9.04 -34.61 1.42
CA THR A 57 9.94 -33.94 2.36
C THR A 57 9.18 -33.04 3.33
N TYR A 58 8.25 -32.23 2.83
CA TYR A 58 7.60 -31.14 3.58
C TYR A 58 6.14 -31.44 3.98
N GLY A 59 5.62 -32.61 3.63
CA GLY A 59 4.31 -33.09 4.08
C GLY A 59 3.16 -32.12 3.78
N ASP A 60 2.32 -31.85 4.77
CA ASP A 60 1.09 -31.06 4.61
C ASP A 60 1.33 -29.57 4.34
N GLY A 61 2.56 -29.08 4.56
CA GLY A 61 2.95 -27.71 4.20
C GLY A 61 2.79 -27.42 2.70
N VAL A 62 2.96 -28.43 1.84
CA VAL A 62 2.78 -28.28 0.38
C VAL A 62 1.31 -28.02 0.03
N ASP A 63 0.39 -28.77 0.63
CA ASP A 63 -1.05 -28.61 0.35
C ASP A 63 -1.56 -27.29 0.89
N TYR A 64 -1.08 -26.88 2.07
CA TYR A 64 -1.39 -25.58 2.66
C TYR A 64 -0.88 -24.42 1.77
N ALA A 65 0.35 -24.49 1.28
CA ALA A 65 0.89 -23.47 0.39
C ALA A 65 0.11 -23.37 -0.94
N ILE A 66 -0.40 -24.49 -1.45
CA ILE A 66 -1.29 -24.49 -2.64
C ILE A 66 -2.65 -23.87 -2.29
N SER A 67 -3.26 -24.23 -1.16
CA SER A 67 -4.58 -23.71 -0.76
C SER A 67 -4.56 -22.22 -0.49
N GLU A 68 -3.48 -21.72 0.12
CA GLU A 68 -3.26 -20.28 0.32
C GLU A 68 -2.88 -19.54 -0.97
N GLY A 69 -2.53 -20.30 -2.01
CA GLY A 69 -2.16 -19.78 -3.31
C GLY A 69 -0.75 -19.18 -3.36
N LEU A 70 0.15 -19.63 -2.48
CA LEU A 70 1.54 -19.21 -2.44
C LEU A 70 2.38 -19.90 -3.54
N ILE A 71 1.95 -21.10 -3.96
CA ILE A 71 2.61 -21.88 -5.02
C ILE A 71 1.62 -22.40 -6.05
N VAL A 72 2.12 -22.74 -7.24
CA VAL A 72 1.33 -23.22 -8.39
C VAL A 72 2.02 -24.35 -9.15
N GLU A 73 1.23 -25.21 -9.80
CA GLU A 73 1.73 -26.26 -10.69
C GLU A 73 2.04 -25.73 -12.10
N GLY A 74 3.00 -26.38 -12.77
CA GLY A 74 3.31 -26.12 -14.18
C GLY A 74 4.15 -24.87 -14.39
N TYR A 75 4.81 -24.40 -13.33
CA TYR A 75 5.66 -23.22 -13.37
C TYR A 75 6.99 -23.53 -14.06
N GLY A 76 7.43 -22.63 -14.95
CA GLY A 76 8.73 -22.74 -15.60
C GLY A 76 9.87 -22.58 -14.60
N LYS A 77 11.07 -23.06 -14.95
CA LYS A 77 12.25 -22.86 -14.11
C LYS A 77 12.55 -21.37 -13.97
N SER A 78 12.66 -20.88 -12.73
CA SER A 78 13.03 -19.50 -12.40
C SER A 78 13.92 -19.46 -11.16
N GLU A 79 14.76 -18.44 -11.06
CA GLU A 79 15.50 -18.20 -9.82
C GLU A 79 14.61 -17.51 -8.79
N VAL A 80 14.61 -17.99 -7.55
CA VAL A 80 13.93 -17.33 -6.43
C VAL A 80 14.88 -16.29 -5.86
N PHE A 81 14.61 -15.02 -6.12
CA PHE A 81 15.43 -13.92 -5.63
C PHE A 81 15.12 -13.59 -4.17
N VAL A 82 16.13 -13.69 -3.31
CA VAL A 82 16.09 -13.24 -1.91
C VAL A 82 17.15 -12.16 -1.70
N PRO A 83 16.76 -10.88 -1.60
CA PRO A 83 17.71 -9.80 -1.35
C PRO A 83 18.23 -9.81 0.09
N GLU A 84 19.47 -9.33 0.26
CA GLU A 84 20.02 -9.03 1.57
C GLU A 84 19.32 -7.79 2.15
N SER A 85 18.77 -7.91 3.35
CA SER A 85 18.06 -6.82 4.02
C SER A 85 18.93 -6.16 5.09
N PRO A 86 18.90 -4.83 5.23
CA PRO A 86 19.57 -4.17 6.35
C PRO A 86 18.92 -4.57 7.68
N THR A 87 19.60 -4.31 8.80
CA THR A 87 19.04 -4.46 10.14
C THR A 87 19.02 -3.09 10.85
N PRO A 88 17.84 -2.52 11.18
CA PRO A 88 16.50 -3.04 10.90
C PRO A 88 16.13 -2.98 9.40
N SER A 89 15.22 -3.86 8.98
CA SER A 89 14.78 -4.00 7.60
C SER A 89 13.96 -2.80 7.13
N LEU A 90 14.29 -2.29 5.93
CA LEU A 90 13.57 -1.18 5.29
C LEU A 90 12.49 -1.75 4.37
N ARG A 91 11.31 -2.03 4.94
CA ARG A 91 10.22 -2.75 4.26
C ARG A 91 9.30 -1.86 3.42
N TYR A 92 9.16 -0.61 3.84
CA TYR A 92 8.21 0.37 3.30
C TYR A 92 8.91 1.69 3.05
N ILE A 93 8.61 2.34 1.93
CA ILE A 93 8.96 3.74 1.72
C ILE A 93 7.75 4.51 1.20
N LEU A 94 7.65 5.75 1.64
CA LEU A 94 6.70 6.74 1.14
C LEU A 94 7.49 7.83 0.43
N ILE A 95 7.17 8.08 -0.84
CA ILE A 95 7.95 8.97 -1.70
C ILE A 95 7.08 10.13 -2.17
N HIS A 96 7.52 11.35 -1.87
CA HIS A 96 6.95 12.58 -2.41
C HIS A 96 7.52 12.82 -3.81
N ILE A 97 6.74 12.52 -4.85
CA ILE A 97 7.21 12.68 -6.23
C ILE A 97 7.00 14.10 -6.76
N THR A 98 6.10 14.87 -6.15
CA THR A 98 5.84 16.27 -6.52
C THR A 98 5.33 17.05 -5.31
N ASN A 99 5.59 18.35 -5.27
CA ASN A 99 4.94 19.28 -4.35
C ASN A 99 3.79 20.07 -5.01
N LYS A 100 3.50 19.83 -6.29
CA LYS A 100 2.36 20.45 -6.98
C LYS A 100 1.07 19.81 -6.47
N CYS A 101 0.08 20.63 -6.16
CA CYS A 101 -1.25 20.19 -5.76
C CYS A 101 -2.29 21.14 -6.32
N ASN A 102 -3.43 20.62 -6.75
CA ASN A 102 -4.58 21.40 -7.18
C ASN A 102 -5.43 21.92 -6.01
N LEU A 103 -5.15 21.49 -4.77
CA LEU A 103 -5.84 21.90 -3.56
C LEU A 103 -4.94 22.76 -2.64
N LYS A 104 -5.57 23.45 -1.69
CA LYS A 104 -4.87 24.26 -0.67
C LYS A 104 -5.38 23.92 0.73
N CYS A 105 -5.29 22.65 1.10
CA CYS A 105 -5.84 22.15 2.37
C CYS A 105 -5.24 22.87 3.59
N ARG A 106 -6.06 23.12 4.61
CA ARG A 106 -5.64 23.86 5.82
C ARG A 106 -4.64 23.09 6.71
N HIS A 107 -4.70 21.77 6.67
CA HIS A 107 -3.79 20.87 7.40
C HIS A 107 -2.53 20.47 6.60
N CYS A 108 -2.35 20.99 5.38
CA CYS A 108 -1.28 20.54 4.50
C CYS A 108 0.11 20.87 5.07
N TYR A 109 0.98 19.87 5.16
CA TYR A 109 2.36 20.01 5.64
C TYR A 109 3.39 20.20 4.50
N ILE A 110 2.96 20.15 3.24
CA ILE A 110 3.86 20.16 2.08
C ILE A 110 4.14 21.60 1.64
N ASP A 111 5.43 21.92 1.47
CA ASP A 111 5.87 23.21 0.92
C ASP A 111 5.53 23.29 -0.59
N LYS A 112 4.68 24.25 -0.95
CA LYS A 112 4.07 24.38 -2.29
C LYS A 112 5.00 24.97 -3.36
N LYS A 113 6.32 24.87 -3.19
CA LYS A 113 7.32 25.36 -4.16
C LYS A 113 7.34 24.59 -5.50
N GLY A 114 6.41 23.66 -5.73
CA GLY A 114 6.13 23.09 -7.06
C GLY A 114 7.30 22.33 -7.68
N MET A 115 8.08 21.62 -6.86
CA MET A 115 9.18 20.77 -7.30
C MET A 115 8.69 19.37 -7.67
N ASP A 116 9.24 18.82 -8.74
CA ASP A 116 9.00 17.46 -9.23
C ASP A 116 10.29 16.64 -9.04
N MET A 117 10.16 15.38 -8.67
CA MET A 117 11.28 14.45 -8.54
C MET A 117 11.76 14.01 -9.92
N ASP A 118 13.07 14.09 -10.18
CA ASP A 118 13.64 13.59 -11.43
C ASP A 118 13.42 12.07 -11.57
N LEU A 119 12.98 11.66 -12.75
CA LEU A 119 12.63 10.26 -13.02
C LEU A 119 13.82 9.30 -12.85
N ASN A 120 15.04 9.72 -13.18
CA ASN A 120 16.23 8.86 -13.01
C ASN A 120 16.56 8.69 -11.53
N VAL A 121 16.39 9.75 -10.73
CA VAL A 121 16.52 9.66 -9.27
C VAL A 121 15.48 8.68 -8.72
N PHE A 122 14.22 8.79 -9.15
CA PHE A 122 13.17 7.87 -8.73
C PHE A 122 13.51 6.41 -9.09
N GLY A 123 13.93 6.16 -10.33
CA GLY A 123 14.32 4.83 -10.79
C GLY A 123 15.43 4.19 -9.93
N ARG A 124 16.49 4.97 -9.61
CA ARG A 124 17.56 4.50 -8.72
C ARG A 124 17.07 4.18 -7.31
N VAL A 125 16.22 5.05 -6.74
CA VAL A 125 15.65 4.82 -5.40
C VAL A 125 14.85 3.51 -5.35
N ILE A 126 14.03 3.25 -6.37
CA ILE A 126 13.22 2.02 -6.43
C ILE A 126 14.12 0.78 -6.60
N GLU A 127 15.13 0.85 -7.45
CA GLU A 127 16.09 -0.24 -7.66
C GLU A 127 16.87 -0.55 -6.36
N GLU A 128 17.44 0.47 -5.71
CA GLU A 128 18.16 0.34 -4.44
C GLU A 128 17.23 -0.25 -3.36
N PHE A 129 16.02 0.29 -3.23
CA PHE A 129 15.04 -0.20 -2.25
C PHE A 129 14.64 -1.66 -2.50
N TYR A 130 14.42 -2.06 -3.76
CA TYR A 130 14.14 -3.45 -4.11
C TYR A 130 15.30 -4.37 -3.71
N ASN A 131 16.53 -3.97 -4.02
CA ASN A 131 17.74 -4.73 -3.69
C ASN A 131 18.00 -4.82 -2.17
N MET A 132 17.42 -3.92 -1.37
CA MET A 132 17.43 -3.97 0.10
C MET A 132 16.29 -4.80 0.71
N GLY A 133 15.48 -5.47 -0.11
CA GLY A 133 14.35 -6.28 0.35
C GLY A 133 13.06 -5.51 0.57
N GLY A 134 12.95 -4.28 0.07
CA GLY A 134 11.72 -3.51 0.08
C GLY A 134 10.53 -4.26 -0.53
N ILE A 135 9.34 -4.08 0.07
CA ILE A 135 8.13 -4.82 -0.33
C ILE A 135 6.96 -3.92 -0.72
N LYS A 136 6.91 -2.66 -0.26
CA LYS A 136 5.82 -1.75 -0.59
C LYS A 136 6.28 -0.30 -0.68
N VAL A 137 5.79 0.40 -1.72
CA VAL A 137 6.08 1.80 -2.02
C VAL A 137 4.76 2.56 -2.05
N MET A 138 4.68 3.65 -1.28
CA MET A 138 3.55 4.58 -1.32
C MET A 138 3.96 5.85 -2.06
N ILE A 139 3.36 6.09 -3.22
CA ILE A 139 3.57 7.30 -4.02
C ILE A 139 2.63 8.39 -3.55
N THR A 140 3.19 9.53 -3.19
CA THR A 140 2.46 10.69 -2.66
C THR A 140 3.17 11.99 -3.04
N GLY A 141 2.84 13.07 -2.34
CA GLY A 141 3.34 14.42 -2.58
C GLY A 141 2.20 15.41 -2.38
N GLY A 142 2.17 16.47 -3.18
CA GLY A 142 1.02 17.35 -3.27
C GLY A 142 -0.20 16.61 -3.84
N GLU A 143 -0.23 16.42 -5.16
CA GLU A 143 -1.13 15.51 -5.84
C GLU A 143 -0.30 14.73 -6.88
N PRO A 144 0.01 13.44 -6.65
CA PRO A 144 0.93 12.69 -7.51
C PRO A 144 0.45 12.57 -8.95
N LEU A 145 -0.87 12.59 -9.19
CA LEU A 145 -1.44 12.55 -10.54
C LEU A 145 -1.16 13.81 -11.38
N LEU A 146 -0.62 14.87 -10.78
CA LEU A 146 -0.16 16.07 -11.49
C LEU A 146 1.31 16.01 -11.92
N HIS A 147 2.06 14.97 -11.53
CA HIS A 147 3.44 14.80 -11.98
C HIS A 147 3.46 14.54 -13.49
N PRO A 148 4.25 15.27 -14.30
CA PRO A 148 4.24 15.15 -15.76
C PRO A 148 4.62 13.74 -16.24
N GLU A 149 5.42 13.02 -15.45
CA GLU A 149 5.89 11.66 -15.74
C GLU A 149 5.23 10.60 -14.85
N VAL A 150 4.05 10.87 -14.26
CA VAL A 150 3.38 9.94 -13.32
C VAL A 150 3.21 8.53 -13.90
N LYS A 151 2.87 8.42 -15.20
CA LYS A 151 2.74 7.12 -15.87
C LYS A 151 4.02 6.28 -15.77
N GLU A 152 5.16 6.93 -15.94
CA GLU A 152 6.45 6.24 -15.97
C GLU A 152 6.91 5.87 -14.56
N ILE A 153 6.66 6.75 -13.57
CA ILE A 153 6.85 6.45 -12.14
C ILE A 153 6.08 5.19 -11.74
N LEU A 154 4.77 5.14 -12.04
CA LEU A 154 3.95 3.98 -11.71
C LEU A 154 4.44 2.70 -12.41
N ARG A 155 4.81 2.82 -13.70
CA ARG A 155 5.33 1.71 -14.50
C ARG A 155 6.65 1.18 -13.94
N ILE A 156 7.58 2.05 -13.53
CA ILE A 156 8.87 1.66 -12.96
C ILE A 156 8.63 0.79 -11.73
N THR A 157 7.84 1.26 -10.75
CA THR A 157 7.60 0.50 -9.52
C THR A 157 6.90 -0.82 -9.78
N ALA A 158 5.90 -0.85 -10.67
CA ALA A 158 5.16 -2.07 -11.02
C ALA A 158 6.02 -3.16 -11.72
N ASN A 159 7.17 -2.80 -12.31
CA ASN A 159 8.09 -3.80 -12.87
C ASN A 159 8.93 -4.51 -11.79
N TYR A 160 8.98 -3.96 -10.58
CA TYR A 160 9.61 -4.61 -9.44
C TYR A 160 8.56 -5.42 -8.69
N GLY A 161 9.01 -6.45 -7.97
CA GLY A 161 8.18 -7.27 -7.09
C GLY A 161 7.71 -6.54 -5.82
N ILE A 162 7.22 -5.31 -5.99
CA ILE A 162 6.88 -4.36 -4.94
C ILE A 162 5.40 -4.03 -5.05
N ARG A 163 4.69 -4.02 -3.92
CA ARG A 163 3.31 -3.55 -3.87
C ARG A 163 3.28 -2.02 -4.00
N LEU A 164 2.52 -1.51 -4.95
CA LEU A 164 2.45 -0.07 -5.24
C LEU A 164 1.15 0.53 -4.70
N GLY A 165 1.29 1.44 -3.74
CA GLY A 165 0.19 2.28 -3.27
C GLY A 165 0.27 3.71 -3.82
N LEU A 166 -0.89 4.31 -4.06
CA LEU A 166 -1.02 5.70 -4.51
C LEU A 166 -1.87 6.51 -3.53
N LEU A 167 -1.31 7.55 -2.92
CA LEU A 167 -2.04 8.50 -2.08
C LEU A 167 -2.48 9.68 -2.93
N THR A 168 -3.78 9.86 -3.12
CA THR A 168 -4.33 10.94 -3.95
C THR A 168 -5.51 11.61 -3.28
N ASN A 169 -5.71 12.90 -3.54
CA ASN A 169 -6.91 13.60 -3.13
C ASN A 169 -8.14 13.18 -3.95
N GLY A 170 -7.96 12.45 -5.05
CA GLY A 170 -9.02 11.87 -5.87
C GLY A 170 -9.73 12.84 -6.81
N THR A 171 -9.52 14.14 -6.67
CA THR A 171 -10.33 15.17 -7.37
C THR A 171 -10.01 15.31 -8.86
N VAL A 172 -8.88 14.77 -9.32
CA VAL A 172 -8.43 14.82 -10.72
C VAL A 172 -8.52 13.45 -11.41
N ILE A 173 -9.08 12.44 -10.74
CA ILE A 173 -9.26 11.12 -11.31
C ILE A 173 -10.34 11.19 -12.40
N ASN A 174 -10.03 10.58 -13.54
CA ASN A 174 -10.89 10.43 -14.71
C ASN A 174 -10.56 9.11 -15.39
N GLU A 175 -11.38 8.67 -16.36
CA GLU A 175 -11.19 7.38 -17.02
C GLU A 175 -9.75 7.17 -17.55
N LYS A 176 -9.15 8.20 -18.16
CA LYS A 176 -7.81 8.11 -18.76
C LYS A 176 -6.71 7.80 -17.74
N ASN A 177 -6.71 8.46 -16.58
CA ASN A 177 -5.71 8.16 -15.56
C ASN A 177 -6.11 6.96 -14.70
N ALA A 178 -7.40 6.66 -14.56
CA ALA A 178 -7.88 5.46 -13.89
C ALA A 178 -7.44 4.18 -14.61
N GLU A 179 -7.42 4.14 -15.95
CA GLU A 179 -6.82 3.03 -16.72
C GLU A 179 -5.36 2.78 -16.33
N LEU A 180 -4.57 3.84 -16.11
CA LEU A 180 -3.18 3.72 -15.68
C LEU A 180 -3.08 3.21 -14.24
N ILE A 181 -3.95 3.70 -13.36
CA ILE A 181 -4.00 3.28 -11.95
C ILE A 181 -4.36 1.79 -11.89
N ARG A 182 -5.46 1.36 -12.51
CA ARG A 182 -5.89 -0.06 -12.56
C ARG A 182 -4.82 -1.01 -13.10
N LYS A 183 -3.93 -0.51 -13.96
CA LYS A 183 -2.86 -1.31 -14.56
C LYS A 183 -1.65 -1.51 -13.66
N TYR A 184 -1.28 -0.52 -12.85
CA TYR A 184 0.01 -0.50 -12.17
C TYR A 184 -0.07 -0.39 -10.64
N VAL A 185 -1.19 0.10 -10.11
CA VAL A 185 -1.36 0.42 -8.70
C VAL A 185 -2.17 -0.69 -8.06
N ASP A 186 -1.63 -1.27 -7.00
CA ASP A 186 -2.29 -2.31 -6.23
C ASP A 186 -3.35 -1.72 -5.29
N GLU A 187 -3.10 -0.50 -4.80
CA GLU A 187 -3.97 0.18 -3.85
C GLU A 187 -3.98 1.70 -4.00
N VAL A 188 -5.16 2.30 -3.88
CA VAL A 188 -5.33 3.75 -3.79
C VAL A 188 -5.84 4.15 -2.41
N GLN A 189 -5.08 4.99 -1.72
CA GLN A 189 -5.51 5.64 -0.50
C GLN A 189 -6.12 7.01 -0.86
N ILE A 190 -7.42 7.16 -0.59
CA ILE A 190 -8.19 8.37 -0.85
C ILE A 190 -8.42 9.13 0.44
N SER A 191 -8.30 10.46 0.37
CA SER A 191 -8.66 11.32 1.50
C SER A 191 -10.18 11.55 1.59
N ILE A 192 -10.80 11.25 2.74
CA ILE A 192 -12.19 11.65 3.06
C ILE A 192 -12.21 12.19 4.48
N ASP A 193 -12.70 13.42 4.66
CA ASP A 193 -12.56 14.17 5.91
C ASP A 193 -13.89 14.66 6.46
N GLY A 194 -14.99 14.01 6.10
CA GLY A 194 -16.35 14.40 6.45
C GLY A 194 -17.21 14.73 5.24
N VAL A 195 -18.50 14.92 5.49
CA VAL A 195 -19.48 15.39 4.51
C VAL A 195 -19.34 16.89 4.29
N LYS A 196 -19.26 17.68 5.37
CA LYS A 196 -19.01 19.13 5.31
C LYS A 196 -17.60 19.46 5.76
N GLY A 197 -17.04 18.66 6.67
CA GLY A 197 -15.68 18.82 7.15
C GLY A 197 -14.65 18.76 6.02
N HIS A 198 -14.85 17.88 5.03
CA HIS A 198 -13.95 17.71 3.91
C HIS A 198 -13.80 18.99 3.09
N ASP A 199 -14.91 19.60 2.67
CA ASP A 199 -14.86 20.84 1.89
C ASP A 199 -14.29 22.02 2.69
N LYS A 200 -14.59 22.12 3.99
CA LYS A 200 -13.99 23.14 4.87
C LYS A 200 -12.47 23.00 4.95
N LEU A 201 -12.00 21.76 4.94
CA LEU A 201 -10.60 21.41 5.12
C LEU A 201 -9.79 21.51 3.81
N ARG A 202 -10.39 21.09 2.69
CA ARG A 202 -9.70 20.88 1.40
C ARG A 202 -10.10 21.84 0.29
N GLY A 203 -11.23 22.52 0.43
CA GLY A 203 -11.80 23.44 -0.54
C GLY A 203 -13.19 23.00 -1.01
N GLU A 204 -14.00 23.95 -1.47
CA GLU A 204 -15.37 23.69 -1.89
C GLU A 204 -15.46 22.66 -3.04
N TRP A 205 -16.47 21.79 -2.97
CA TRP A 205 -16.76 20.73 -3.94
C TRP A 205 -15.66 19.68 -4.06
N SER A 206 -14.74 19.59 -3.10
CA SER A 206 -13.67 18.59 -3.14
C SER A 206 -14.21 17.19 -2.87
N LEU A 207 -15.14 17.03 -1.92
CA LEU A 207 -15.73 15.73 -1.62
C LEU A 207 -16.45 15.14 -2.84
N GLU A 208 -17.28 15.94 -3.50
CA GLU A 208 -18.03 15.50 -4.68
C GLU A 208 -17.09 15.06 -5.81
N LYS A 209 -16.03 15.84 -6.08
CA LYS A 209 -15.02 15.50 -7.09
C LYS A 209 -14.30 14.21 -6.74
N THR A 210 -13.91 14.04 -5.48
CA THR A 210 -13.27 12.82 -4.99
C THR A 210 -14.17 11.61 -5.18
N LEU A 211 -15.43 11.67 -4.71
CA LEU A 211 -16.39 10.56 -4.86
C LEU A 211 -16.70 10.24 -6.33
N ASN A 212 -16.75 11.24 -7.21
CA ASN A 212 -16.90 11.01 -8.65
C ASN A 212 -15.66 10.35 -9.27
N GLY A 213 -14.46 10.72 -8.82
CA GLY A 213 -13.21 10.11 -9.24
C GLY A 213 -13.10 8.64 -8.86
N ILE A 214 -13.50 8.28 -7.64
CA ILE A 214 -13.43 6.89 -7.12
C ILE A 214 -14.24 5.91 -7.99
N LYS A 215 -15.33 6.36 -8.62
CA LYS A 215 -16.16 5.51 -9.50
C LYS A 215 -15.37 4.90 -10.66
N PHE A 216 -14.23 5.50 -11.05
CA PHE A 216 -13.37 4.97 -12.11
C PHE A 216 -12.36 3.92 -11.59
N LEU A 217 -12.25 3.68 -10.29
CA LEU A 217 -11.23 2.79 -9.69
C LEU A 217 -11.73 1.36 -9.44
N GLU A 218 -12.72 0.89 -10.23
CA GLU A 218 -13.21 -0.48 -10.11
C GLU A 218 -12.06 -1.50 -10.27
N GLY A 219 -12.00 -2.46 -9.34
CA GLY A 219 -10.97 -3.51 -9.32
C GLY A 219 -9.65 -3.11 -8.66
N VAL A 220 -9.52 -1.89 -8.13
CA VAL A 220 -8.35 -1.46 -7.34
C VAL A 220 -8.70 -1.48 -5.86
N ASP A 221 -7.77 -1.90 -5.01
CA ASP A 221 -7.99 -1.83 -3.58
C ASP A 221 -8.10 -0.36 -3.14
N LEU A 222 -9.11 -0.07 -2.34
CA LEU A 222 -9.32 1.26 -1.77
C LEU A 222 -9.01 1.24 -0.28
N SER A 223 -8.29 2.26 0.16
CA SER A 223 -8.21 2.66 1.56
C SER A 223 -8.59 4.12 1.70
N VAL A 224 -9.10 4.49 2.87
CA VAL A 224 -9.47 5.86 3.19
C VAL A 224 -8.57 6.38 4.29
N ALA A 225 -8.08 7.61 4.14
CA ALA A 225 -7.42 8.35 5.21
C ALA A 225 -8.27 9.56 5.62
N THR A 226 -8.43 9.75 6.93
CA THR A 226 -9.19 10.85 7.51
C THR A 226 -8.33 11.61 8.51
N MET A 227 -8.18 12.91 8.30
CA MET A 227 -7.58 13.85 9.22
C MET A 227 -8.62 14.31 10.24
N ILE A 228 -8.45 13.93 11.51
CA ILE A 228 -9.33 14.32 12.61
C ILE A 228 -9.15 15.81 12.90
N THR A 229 -10.21 16.59 12.73
CA THR A 229 -10.19 18.04 12.99
C THR A 229 -11.46 18.47 13.71
N ARG A 230 -11.48 19.70 14.22
CA ARG A 230 -12.72 20.26 14.76
C ARG A 230 -13.82 20.45 13.70
N PHE A 231 -13.50 20.39 12.41
CA PHE A 231 -14.48 20.57 11.33
C PHE A 231 -15.28 19.32 11.02
N ASN A 232 -14.80 18.14 11.44
CA ASN A 232 -15.43 16.85 11.15
C ASN A 232 -15.70 16.00 12.40
N ARG A 233 -15.45 16.54 13.60
CA ARG A 233 -15.66 15.84 14.89
C ARG A 233 -17.01 15.13 15.03
N ASP A 234 -18.08 15.71 14.48
CA ASP A 234 -19.45 15.21 14.61
C ASP A 234 -19.92 14.48 13.33
N GLU A 235 -18.99 14.12 12.43
CA GLU A 235 -19.28 13.50 11.14
C GLU A 235 -18.78 12.06 11.02
N PHE A 236 -18.13 11.50 12.05
CA PHE A 236 -17.47 10.18 11.97
C PHE A 236 -18.42 9.00 11.69
N ASP A 237 -19.64 9.00 12.23
CA ASP A 237 -20.66 8.01 11.87
C ASP A 237 -20.93 8.02 10.35
N LYS A 238 -21.07 9.22 9.76
CA LYS A 238 -21.31 9.39 8.33
C LYS A 238 -20.07 9.08 7.50
N ILE A 239 -18.87 9.39 8.00
CA ILE A 239 -17.63 8.98 7.33
C ILE A 239 -17.58 7.46 7.30
N GLN A 240 -17.91 6.77 8.39
CA GLN A 240 -17.94 5.32 8.45
C GLN A 240 -18.94 4.73 7.45
N GLU A 241 -20.13 5.31 7.31
CA GLU A 241 -21.11 4.93 6.29
C GLU A 241 -20.50 5.04 4.89
N ILE A 242 -19.92 6.20 4.54
CA ILE A 242 -19.28 6.43 3.22
C ILE A 242 -18.15 5.42 2.98
N VAL A 243 -17.25 5.26 3.95
CA VAL A 243 -16.09 4.35 3.86
C VAL A 243 -16.55 2.91 3.66
N SER A 244 -17.62 2.49 4.33
CA SER A 244 -18.20 1.16 4.21
C SER A 244 -18.87 0.95 2.85
N GLU A 245 -19.62 1.94 2.35
CA GLU A 245 -20.25 1.91 1.03
C GLU A 245 -19.23 1.84 -0.11
N LEU A 246 -18.07 2.48 0.05
CA LEU A 246 -16.95 2.40 -0.88
C LEU A 246 -16.26 1.03 -0.88
N GLY A 247 -16.54 0.17 0.11
CA GLY A 247 -15.87 -1.12 0.27
C GLY A 247 -14.38 -0.97 0.62
N ALA A 248 -13.99 0.11 1.30
CA ALA A 248 -12.60 0.36 1.63
C ALA A 248 -12.03 -0.74 2.54
N LYS A 249 -10.88 -1.31 2.17
CA LYS A 249 -10.18 -2.35 2.93
C LYS A 249 -9.58 -1.83 4.23
N ARG A 250 -9.21 -0.55 4.26
CA ARG A 250 -8.64 0.13 5.43
C ARG A 250 -9.19 1.55 5.56
N TRP A 251 -9.31 2.00 6.80
CA TRP A 251 -9.66 3.35 7.18
C TRP A 251 -8.67 3.85 8.23
N LEU A 252 -7.73 4.69 7.80
CA LEU A 252 -6.68 5.28 8.61
C LEU A 252 -7.15 6.62 9.18
N LEU A 253 -6.80 6.87 10.43
CA LEU A 253 -7.13 8.09 11.13
C LEU A 253 -5.84 8.80 11.57
N ASP A 254 -5.68 10.04 11.12
CA ASP A 254 -4.55 10.89 11.46
C ASP A 254 -4.99 12.08 12.29
N TYR A 255 -4.06 12.65 13.06
CA TYR A 255 -4.28 13.88 13.80
C TYR A 255 -3.29 14.96 13.32
N PRO A 256 -3.75 16.18 12.99
CA PRO A 256 -2.89 17.21 12.44
C PRO A 256 -1.89 17.71 13.48
N CYS A 257 -0.64 17.87 13.06
CA CYS A 257 0.44 18.49 13.86
C CYS A 257 0.58 19.99 13.58
N THR A 258 -0.34 20.60 12.83
CA THR A 258 -0.26 21.98 12.33
C THR A 258 -1.53 22.76 12.64
N ASP A 259 -1.42 24.09 12.52
CA ASP A 259 -2.52 25.07 12.58
C ASP A 259 -3.49 24.89 13.77
N ALA A 260 -3.24 25.64 14.84
CA ALA A 260 -4.06 25.62 16.04
C ALA A 260 -5.57 25.87 15.79
N GLU A 261 -5.94 26.51 14.66
CA GLU A 261 -7.34 26.80 14.35
C GLU A 261 -8.16 25.56 14.02
N ILE A 262 -7.54 24.52 13.45
CA ILE A 262 -8.23 23.29 13.01
C ILE A 262 -8.20 22.17 14.06
N LEU A 263 -7.33 22.31 15.07
CA LEU A 263 -7.11 21.28 16.09
C LEU A 263 -8.38 21.00 16.90
N LEU A 264 -8.61 19.71 17.13
CA LEU A 264 -9.55 19.21 18.13
C LEU A 264 -8.78 18.98 19.44
N SER A 265 -9.46 18.84 20.59
CA SER A 265 -8.73 18.44 21.81
C SER A 265 -8.15 17.03 21.63
N LEU A 266 -6.98 16.76 22.23
CA LEU A 266 -6.36 15.42 22.17
C LEU A 266 -7.25 14.35 22.82
N SER A 267 -8.04 14.71 23.84
CA SER A 267 -8.97 13.76 24.48
C SER A 267 -10.07 13.33 23.52
N ASP A 268 -10.66 14.28 22.79
CA ASP A 268 -11.74 13.99 21.84
C ASP A 268 -11.20 13.25 20.62
N ALA A 269 -10.03 13.65 20.11
CA ALA A 269 -9.37 12.93 19.01
C ALA A 269 -9.03 11.48 19.39
N ALA A 270 -8.54 11.26 20.61
CA ALA A 270 -8.27 9.92 21.12
C ALA A 270 -9.55 9.10 21.31
N GLU A 271 -10.68 9.73 21.66
CA GLU A 271 -11.98 9.05 21.71
C GLU A 271 -12.43 8.59 20.32
N ILE A 272 -12.30 9.45 19.31
CA ILE A 272 -12.57 9.11 17.92
C ILE A 272 -11.69 7.94 17.46
N MET A 273 -10.37 8.01 17.68
CA MET A 273 -9.43 6.94 17.29
C MET A 273 -9.69 5.60 17.99
N ARG A 274 -10.36 5.59 19.15
CA ARG A 274 -10.76 4.34 19.84
C ARG A 274 -12.00 3.69 19.23
N ASN A 275 -12.87 4.48 18.62
CA ASN A 275 -14.19 4.05 18.17
C ASN A 275 -14.27 3.84 16.65
N TYR A 276 -13.39 4.49 15.89
CA TYR A 276 -13.40 4.51 14.42
C TYR A 276 -12.05 4.10 13.83
N GLY A 277 -12.04 3.87 12.51
CA GLY A 277 -10.87 3.39 11.78
C GLY A 277 -10.71 1.87 11.88
N TYR A 278 -10.07 1.29 10.86
CA TYR A 278 -9.77 -0.14 10.82
C TYR A 278 -8.71 -0.43 9.75
N GLY A 279 -8.10 -1.61 9.83
CA GLY A 279 -6.98 -2.00 8.97
C GLY A 279 -5.74 -2.27 9.82
N ARG A 280 -5.09 -3.40 9.55
CA ARG A 280 -3.88 -3.80 10.28
C ARG A 280 -2.67 -3.06 9.74
N GLU A 281 -2.50 -1.81 10.14
CA GLU A 281 -1.17 -1.15 10.24
C GLU A 281 -0.85 -0.86 11.70
N SER A 282 -1.46 -1.59 12.64
CA SER A 282 -1.05 -1.64 14.03
C SER A 282 0.25 -2.44 14.14
N TYR A 283 1.34 -1.85 13.66
CA TYR A 283 2.66 -2.23 14.14
C TYR A 283 2.69 -1.91 15.61
N ALA A 284 2.72 -2.95 16.45
CA ALA A 284 2.98 -2.78 17.87
C ALA A 284 4.31 -2.01 17.99
N SER A 285 4.25 -0.74 18.40
CA SER A 285 5.46 0.03 18.66
C SER A 285 6.18 -0.71 19.79
N SER A 286 7.34 -1.29 19.52
CA SER A 286 8.16 -1.90 20.59
C SER A 286 8.70 -0.85 21.57
N PHE A 287 8.48 0.45 21.34
CA PHE A 287 8.89 1.52 22.24
C PHE A 287 7.98 2.75 22.12
N ARG A 288 6.84 2.80 22.85
CA ARG A 288 6.00 3.99 23.18
C ARG A 288 6.26 5.28 22.36
N LYS A 289 6.22 5.20 21.04
CA LYS A 289 6.44 6.31 20.12
C LYS A 289 5.57 6.04 18.91
N THR A 290 4.45 6.75 18.86
CA THR A 290 3.58 6.85 17.71
C THR A 290 4.14 7.94 16.80
N CYS A 291 4.76 7.55 15.69
CA CYS A 291 4.54 8.28 14.45
C CYS A 291 3.36 7.59 13.75
N GLY A 292 2.59 8.35 12.98
CA GLY A 292 1.32 7.95 12.36
C GLY A 292 1.32 6.57 11.72
N THR A 293 0.12 6.01 11.67
CA THR A 293 -0.24 4.71 11.09
C THR A 293 0.49 4.41 9.80
#